data_AF-A0A2V5XCE8-F1
#
_entry.id   AF-A0A2V5XCE8-F1
#
_cell.length_a   1.000
_cell.length_b   1.000
_cell.length_c   1.000
_cell.angle_alpha   90.00
_cell.angle_beta   90.00
_cell.angle_gamma   90.00
#
_symmetry.space_group_name_H-M   'P 1'
#
loop_
_entity.id
_entity.type
_entity.pdbx_description
1 polymer ?
#
loop_
_entity_poly.entity_id
_entity_poly.type
_entity_poly.pdbx_seq_one_letter_code
_entity_poly.pdbx_strand_id
1 'polypeptide(L)'
;MDTKFLLTTLGFASLFAASAFAREESLLARITVYWPGEGQLRACSNGARLRAGHCAVDPKRIPFGSRVLFPDATCTAVDSGPAVVSRKAARMTGRTISQRNAIVIDRFFESKEAALSWESRHPHFITVRVVPPGSRNESSETVARLNGVEELSAFEPAKAIPKQAAPASPLPKFDSAKVELHLPLDSFLRPAGRKT
;
A
#
# COMPACT_ATOMS: atom_id res chain seq x y z
N MET A 1 -16.10 -44.24 -40.60
CA MET A 1 -15.83 -42.91 -39.99
C MET A 1 -16.15 -43.03 -38.51
N ASP A 2 -15.11 -43.21 -37.71
CA ASP A 2 -15.19 -43.65 -36.33
C ASP A 2 -15.58 -42.50 -35.39
N THR A 3 -16.81 -42.57 -34.87
CA THR A 3 -17.41 -41.58 -33.94
C THR A 3 -16.70 -41.47 -32.59
N LYS A 4 -15.64 -42.24 -32.35
CA LYS A 4 -14.85 -42.24 -31.11
C LYS A 4 -13.73 -41.19 -31.09
N PHE A 5 -13.32 -40.66 -32.25
CA PHE A 5 -12.26 -39.65 -32.34
C PHE A 5 -12.75 -38.20 -32.31
N LEU A 6 -14.06 -37.98 -32.45
CA LEU A 6 -14.66 -36.64 -32.49
C LEU A 6 -14.98 -36.08 -31.08
N LEU A 7 -15.16 -36.96 -30.09
CA LEU A 7 -15.39 -36.57 -28.69
C LEU A 7 -14.08 -36.29 -27.93
N THR A 8 -12.93 -36.76 -28.42
CA THR A 8 -11.64 -36.58 -27.76
C THR A 8 -10.99 -35.23 -28.05
N THR A 9 -11.29 -34.62 -29.20
CA THR A 9 -10.72 -33.33 -29.59
C THR A 9 -11.44 -32.13 -28.99
N LEU A 10 -12.74 -32.25 -28.66
CA LEU A 10 -13.50 -31.14 -28.05
C LEU A 10 -13.31 -31.01 -26.53
N GLY A 11 -12.87 -32.09 -25.86
CA GLY A 11 -12.61 -32.09 -24.41
C GLY A 11 -11.25 -31.50 -24.01
N PHE A 12 -10.27 -31.48 -24.91
CA PHE A 12 -8.89 -31.05 -24.58
C PHE A 12 -8.65 -29.54 -24.77
N ALA A 13 -9.47 -28.87 -25.59
CA ALA A 13 -9.36 -27.42 -25.79
C ALA A 13 -9.93 -26.59 -24.60
N SER A 14 -10.71 -27.20 -23.71
CA SER A 14 -11.33 -26.50 -22.58
C SER A 14 -10.45 -26.43 -21.31
N LEU A 15 -9.23 -26.98 -21.33
CA LEU A 15 -8.35 -27.04 -20.16
C LEU A 15 -7.33 -25.89 -20.06
N PHE A 16 -7.28 -24.99 -21.03
CA PHE A 16 -6.33 -23.86 -21.05
C PHE A 16 -6.96 -22.47 -20.92
N ALA A 17 -8.26 -22.39 -20.63
CA ALA A 17 -8.96 -21.13 -20.45
C ALA A 17 -9.22 -20.78 -18.96
N ALA A 18 -8.31 -21.14 -18.05
CA ALA A 18 -8.24 -20.46 -16.76
C ALA A 18 -7.59 -19.08 -16.98
N SER A 19 -8.34 -18.19 -17.64
CA SER A 19 -8.02 -16.78 -17.77
C SER A 19 -7.60 -16.26 -16.40
N ALA A 20 -6.40 -15.69 -16.36
CA ALA A 20 -5.88 -14.92 -15.25
C ALA A 20 -6.97 -13.96 -14.78
N PHE A 21 -7.68 -14.34 -13.72
CA PHE A 21 -8.55 -13.42 -13.01
C PHE A 21 -7.61 -12.45 -12.30
N ALA A 22 -7.23 -11.37 -12.99
CA ALA A 22 -6.84 -10.11 -12.39
C ALA A 22 -8.03 -9.47 -11.66
N ARG A 23 -8.79 -10.30 -10.92
CA ARG A 23 -10.00 -9.93 -10.22
C ARG A 23 -9.55 -9.30 -8.92
N GLU A 24 -9.87 -8.02 -8.77
CA GLU A 24 -9.80 -7.33 -7.49
C GLU A 24 -10.50 -8.21 -6.43
N GLU A 25 -9.71 -8.77 -5.51
CA GLU A 25 -10.21 -9.75 -4.54
C GLU A 25 -10.68 -9.01 -3.30
N SER A 26 -11.95 -9.18 -2.93
CA SER A 26 -12.49 -8.65 -1.67
C SER A 26 -12.21 -9.64 -0.55
N LEU A 27 -11.45 -9.21 0.47
CA LEU A 27 -10.98 -10.04 1.57
C LEU A 27 -11.40 -9.48 2.92
N LEU A 28 -11.87 -10.33 3.83
CA LEU A 28 -12.04 -9.96 5.23
C LEU A 28 -10.70 -9.98 5.95
N ALA A 29 -10.30 -8.85 6.52
CA ALA A 29 -9.03 -8.67 7.21
C ALA A 29 -9.22 -8.16 8.64
N ARG A 30 -8.42 -8.68 9.58
CA ARG A 30 -8.18 -8.08 10.90
C ARG A 30 -7.09 -7.03 10.74
N ILE A 31 -7.42 -5.76 10.97
CA ILE A 31 -6.49 -4.65 10.78
C ILE A 31 -5.81 -4.33 12.10
N THR A 32 -4.50 -4.55 12.18
CA THR A 32 -3.67 -4.06 13.29
C THR A 32 -2.94 -2.80 12.86
N VAL A 33 -2.36 -2.07 13.82
CA VAL A 33 -1.60 -0.86 13.54
C VAL A 33 -0.22 -0.94 14.16
N TYR A 34 0.77 -0.38 13.47
CA TYR A 34 2.14 -0.25 13.96
C TYR A 34 2.76 1.06 13.51
N TRP A 35 3.80 1.48 14.23
CA TRP A 35 4.51 2.73 14.04
C TRP A 35 5.99 2.55 14.39
N PRO A 36 6.90 3.42 13.93
CA PRO A 36 8.30 3.31 14.27
C PRO A 36 8.51 3.55 15.78
N GLY A 37 9.48 2.85 16.37
CA GLY A 37 9.92 3.15 17.73
C GLY A 37 10.48 4.58 17.83
N GLU A 38 10.44 5.16 19.02
CA GLU A 38 11.02 6.47 19.30
C GLU A 38 12.54 6.44 18.95
N GLY A 39 12.98 7.34 18.06
CA GLY A 39 14.36 7.34 17.55
C GLY A 39 14.67 6.32 16.43
N GLN A 40 13.70 5.52 15.99
CA GLN A 40 13.88 4.55 14.90
C GLN A 40 13.37 5.13 13.56
N LEU A 41 14.31 5.51 12.67
CA LEU A 41 13.96 5.95 11.31
C LEU A 41 13.48 4.82 10.38
N ARG A 42 13.64 3.56 10.81
CA ARG A 42 13.36 2.35 10.03
C ARG A 42 12.41 1.46 10.82
N ALA A 43 11.25 1.17 10.23
CA ALA A 43 10.26 0.27 10.79
C ALA A 43 10.21 -1.10 10.08
N CYS A 44 10.89 -1.26 8.94
CA CYS A 44 11.05 -2.55 8.26
C CYS A 44 12.42 -3.20 8.54
N SER A 45 12.43 -4.53 8.59
CA SER A 45 13.65 -5.35 8.61
C SER A 45 14.47 -5.27 7.32
N ASN A 46 13.86 -4.91 6.18
CA ASN A 46 14.52 -4.75 4.88
C ASN A 46 15.21 -3.38 4.70
N GLY A 47 15.17 -2.49 5.70
CA GLY A 47 15.77 -1.16 5.64
C GLY A 47 15.01 -0.14 4.78
N ALA A 48 13.88 -0.52 4.18
CA ALA A 48 13.03 0.41 3.43
C ALA A 48 12.42 1.44 4.37
N ARG A 49 12.41 2.71 3.92
CA ARG A 49 11.75 3.79 4.65
C ARG A 49 10.24 3.65 4.46
N LEU A 50 9.56 3.17 5.50
CA LEU A 50 8.10 3.18 5.55
C LEU A 50 7.57 4.60 5.61
N ARG A 51 6.43 4.81 4.97
CA ARG A 51 5.69 6.08 4.93
C ARG A 51 4.22 5.77 5.15
N ALA A 52 3.45 6.79 5.54
CA ALA A 52 2.00 6.66 5.54
C ALA A 52 1.50 6.14 4.17
N GLY A 53 0.58 5.16 4.20
CA GLY A 53 0.15 4.45 2.99
C GLY A 53 0.93 3.16 2.70
N HIS A 54 1.78 2.70 3.60
CA HIS A 54 2.36 1.36 3.55
C HIS A 54 1.66 0.41 4.52
N CYS A 55 1.67 -0.89 4.22
CA CYS A 55 1.19 -1.92 5.14
C CYS A 55 2.04 -3.19 5.08
N ALA A 56 1.98 -3.94 6.17
CA ALA A 56 2.56 -5.27 6.27
C ALA A 56 1.48 -6.35 6.04
N VAL A 57 1.83 -7.35 5.25
CA VAL A 57 0.92 -8.44 4.84
C VAL A 57 1.60 -9.81 4.95
N ASP A 58 0.82 -10.88 4.85
CA ASP A 58 1.35 -12.23 4.56
C ASP A 58 1.57 -12.35 3.04
N PRO A 59 2.82 -12.40 2.54
CA PRO A 59 3.12 -12.42 1.10
C PRO A 59 2.58 -13.66 0.38
N LYS A 60 2.26 -14.74 1.12
CA LYS A 60 1.62 -15.93 0.53
C LYS A 60 0.14 -15.70 0.19
N ARG A 61 -0.47 -14.65 0.76
CA ARG A 61 -1.88 -14.30 0.56
C ARG A 61 -2.05 -13.00 -0.23
N ILE A 62 -1.23 -12.00 0.06
CA ILE A 62 -1.20 -10.73 -0.66
C ILE A 62 0.25 -10.50 -1.11
N PRO A 63 0.57 -10.65 -2.41
CA PRO A 63 1.92 -10.42 -2.91
C PRO A 63 2.40 -8.99 -2.62
N PHE A 64 3.70 -8.83 -2.38
CA PHE A 64 4.29 -7.49 -2.25
C PHE A 64 4.07 -6.66 -3.53
N GLY A 65 3.93 -5.35 -3.36
CA GLY A 65 3.55 -4.42 -4.42
C GLY A 65 2.04 -4.37 -4.70
N SER A 66 1.23 -5.26 -4.13
CA SER A 66 -0.23 -5.14 -4.21
C SER A 66 -0.72 -3.86 -3.52
N ARG A 67 -1.78 -3.27 -4.06
CA ARG A 67 -2.52 -2.19 -3.39
C ARG A 67 -3.69 -2.79 -2.61
N VAL A 68 -3.76 -2.46 -1.33
CA VAL A 68 -4.85 -2.79 -0.42
C VAL A 68 -5.73 -1.56 -0.26
N LEU A 69 -6.94 -1.62 -0.78
CA LEU A 69 -7.94 -0.56 -0.70
C LEU A 69 -8.78 -0.79 0.56
N PHE A 70 -8.54 0.04 1.56
CA PHE A 70 -9.41 0.19 2.73
C PHE A 70 -10.57 1.12 2.37
N PRO A 71 -11.66 1.12 3.17
CA PRO A 71 -12.74 2.09 3.01
C PRO A 71 -12.27 3.55 3.10
N ASP A 72 -11.23 3.83 3.89
CA ASP A 72 -10.74 5.18 4.20
C ASP A 72 -9.43 5.56 3.49
N ALA A 73 -8.67 4.58 2.98
CA ALA A 73 -7.34 4.82 2.40
C ALA A 73 -6.91 3.69 1.47
N THR A 74 -5.90 3.95 0.64
CA THR A 74 -5.18 2.90 -0.09
C THR A 74 -3.80 2.73 0.53
N CYS A 75 -3.36 1.48 0.73
CA CYS A 75 -2.01 1.17 1.16
C CYS A 75 -1.30 0.22 0.20
N THR A 76 0.03 0.31 0.14
CA THR A 76 0.86 -0.61 -0.64
C THR A 76 1.47 -1.65 0.28
N ALA A 77 1.36 -2.92 -0.10
CA ALA A 77 1.97 -4.05 0.59
C ALA A 77 3.48 -4.07 0.35
N VAL A 78 4.28 -3.65 1.34
CA VAL A 78 5.74 -3.54 1.20
C VAL A 78 6.52 -4.25 2.29
N ASP A 79 5.81 -4.77 3.29
CA ASP A 79 6.41 -5.31 4.51
C ASP A 79 5.70 -6.60 4.95
N SER A 80 6.33 -7.35 5.83
CA SER A 80 5.75 -8.53 6.47
C SER A 80 6.31 -8.72 7.87
N GLY A 81 5.60 -9.47 8.70
CA GLY A 81 6.09 -9.80 10.04
C GLY A 81 5.45 -11.06 10.62
N PRO A 82 6.08 -11.69 11.64
CA PRO A 82 5.60 -12.95 12.20
C PRO A 82 4.17 -12.88 12.74
N ALA A 83 3.76 -11.76 13.32
CA ALA A 83 2.42 -11.57 13.85
C ALA A 83 1.35 -11.40 12.75
N VAL A 84 1.74 -10.91 11.57
CA VAL A 84 0.87 -10.84 10.38
C VAL A 84 0.67 -12.24 9.82
N VAL A 85 1.77 -12.97 9.61
CA VAL A 85 1.76 -14.34 9.06
C VAL A 85 1.05 -15.33 9.99
N SER A 86 1.31 -15.26 11.30
CA SER A 86 0.67 -16.14 12.27
C SER A 86 -0.82 -15.84 12.46
N ARG A 87 -1.30 -14.65 12.04
CA ARG A 87 -2.68 -14.21 12.19
C ARG A 87 -3.23 -14.32 13.62
N LYS A 88 -2.35 -14.22 14.63
CA LYS A 88 -2.73 -14.43 16.05
C LYS A 88 -3.84 -13.47 16.47
N ALA A 89 -3.76 -12.20 16.06
CA ALA A 89 -4.78 -11.19 16.35
C ALA A 89 -6.17 -11.62 15.85
N ALA A 90 -6.29 -12.07 14.58
CA ALA A 90 -7.56 -12.55 14.03
C ALA A 90 -8.10 -13.78 14.78
N ARG A 91 -7.23 -14.77 15.03
CA ARG A 91 -7.61 -16.01 15.71
C ARG A 91 -8.10 -15.79 17.15
N MET A 92 -7.50 -14.87 17.88
CA MET A 92 -7.83 -14.61 19.28
C MET A 92 -9.01 -13.64 19.47
N THR A 93 -9.17 -12.67 18.58
CA THR A 93 -10.20 -11.61 18.72
C THR A 93 -11.45 -11.86 17.88
N GLY A 94 -11.39 -12.78 16.92
CA GLY A 94 -12.51 -13.11 16.05
C GLY A 94 -13.64 -13.84 16.80
N ARG A 95 -14.86 -13.31 16.68
CA ARG A 95 -16.08 -13.88 17.27
C ARG A 95 -16.72 -14.94 16.39
N THR A 96 -16.54 -14.84 15.07
CA THR A 96 -17.05 -15.80 14.09
C THR A 96 -15.92 -16.64 13.47
N ILE A 97 -16.27 -17.76 12.84
CA ILE A 97 -15.31 -18.57 12.08
C ILE A 97 -14.65 -17.74 10.99
N SER A 98 -15.42 -16.95 10.24
CA SER A 98 -14.89 -16.06 9.20
C SER A 98 -13.91 -15.04 9.76
N GLN A 99 -14.20 -14.44 10.93
CA GLN A 99 -13.27 -13.51 11.59
C GLN A 99 -11.99 -14.20 12.07
N ARG A 100 -12.09 -15.40 12.66
CA ARG A 100 -10.89 -16.16 13.09
C ARG A 100 -10.04 -16.63 11.90
N ASN A 101 -10.66 -16.83 10.74
CA ASN A 101 -10.00 -17.20 9.50
C ASN A 101 -9.52 -16.00 8.67
N ALA A 102 -9.91 -14.78 9.06
CA ALA A 102 -9.51 -13.55 8.39
C ALA A 102 -7.98 -13.45 8.29
N ILE A 103 -7.52 -12.79 7.23
CA ILE A 103 -6.11 -12.39 7.12
C ILE A 103 -5.80 -11.29 8.14
N VAL A 104 -4.53 -11.09 8.46
CA VAL A 104 -4.11 -9.92 9.23
C VAL A 104 -3.39 -8.98 8.27
N ILE A 105 -3.70 -7.69 8.38
CA ILE A 105 -2.97 -6.62 7.70
C ILE A 105 -2.55 -5.63 8.77
N ASP A 106 -1.26 -5.32 8.83
CA ASP A 106 -0.71 -4.34 9.77
C ASP A 106 -0.55 -3.01 9.03
N ARG A 107 -1.32 -2.00 9.41
CA ARG A 107 -1.26 -0.69 8.77
C ARG A 107 -0.20 0.17 9.46
N PHE A 108 0.72 0.72 8.66
CA PHE A 108 1.76 1.59 9.16
C PHE A 108 1.25 3.02 9.35
N PHE A 109 1.62 3.61 10.49
CA PHE A 109 1.45 5.02 10.77
C PHE A 109 2.79 5.63 11.18
N GLU A 110 3.00 6.90 10.84
CA GLU A 110 4.25 7.59 11.15
C GLU A 110 4.39 7.91 12.64
N SER A 111 3.27 8.04 13.37
CA SER A 111 3.24 8.28 14.80
C SER A 111 2.30 7.34 15.54
N LYS A 112 2.61 7.12 16.82
CA LYS A 112 1.80 6.34 17.75
C LYS A 112 0.41 6.95 17.92
N GLU A 113 0.34 8.27 18.03
CA GLU A 113 -0.89 9.03 18.27
C GLU A 113 -1.84 8.86 17.09
N ALA A 114 -1.33 8.94 15.86
CA ALA A 114 -2.11 8.72 14.65
C ALA A 114 -2.64 7.29 14.56
N ALA A 115 -1.79 6.30 14.88
CA ALA A 115 -2.18 4.89 14.90
C ALA A 115 -3.32 4.62 15.89
N LEU A 116 -3.18 5.09 17.13
CA LEU A 116 -4.16 4.87 18.19
C LEU A 116 -5.46 5.65 17.95
N SER A 117 -5.37 6.87 17.45
CA SER A 117 -6.53 7.67 17.04
C SER A 117 -7.29 7.03 15.89
N TRP A 118 -6.59 6.41 14.94
CA TRP A 118 -7.23 5.68 13.86
C TRP A 118 -7.90 4.41 14.39
N GLU A 119 -7.17 3.60 15.16
CA GLU A 119 -7.68 2.33 15.68
C GLU A 119 -8.95 2.50 16.53
N SER A 120 -9.05 3.57 17.33
CA SER A 120 -10.24 3.81 18.17
C SER A 120 -11.51 4.16 17.38
N ARG A 121 -11.37 4.62 16.14
CA ARG A 121 -12.49 5.07 15.29
C ARG A 121 -12.90 4.07 14.22
N HIS A 122 -12.15 2.98 14.05
CA HIS A 122 -12.38 2.01 12.97
C HIS A 122 -12.64 0.61 13.53
N PRO A 123 -13.52 -0.19 12.88
CA PRO A 123 -13.71 -1.57 13.27
C PRO A 123 -12.44 -2.39 13.04
N HIS A 124 -12.16 -3.33 13.94
CA HIS A 124 -10.97 -4.18 13.84
C HIS A 124 -11.00 -5.18 12.68
N PHE A 125 -12.19 -5.56 12.21
CA PHE A 125 -12.38 -6.44 11.07
C PHE A 125 -12.99 -5.63 9.93
N ILE A 126 -12.27 -5.53 8.81
CA ILE A 126 -12.61 -4.71 7.66
C ILE A 126 -12.54 -5.56 6.40
N THR A 127 -13.54 -5.42 5.52
CA THR A 127 -13.45 -5.95 4.15
C THR A 127 -12.61 -4.99 3.32
N VAL A 128 -11.50 -5.47 2.79
CA VAL A 128 -10.58 -4.72 1.93
C VAL A 128 -10.63 -5.28 0.52
N ARG A 129 -10.27 -4.45 -0.46
CA ARG A 129 -10.05 -4.92 -1.84
C ARG A 129 -8.56 -4.97 -2.14
N VAL A 130 -8.10 -6.04 -2.79
CA VAL A 130 -6.69 -6.22 -3.15
C VAL A 130 -6.54 -6.16 -4.64
N VAL A 131 -5.68 -5.24 -5.09
CA VAL A 131 -5.31 -5.05 -6.48
C VAL A 131 -3.87 -5.53 -6.65
N PRO A 132 -3.63 -6.64 -7.39
CA PRO A 132 -2.30 -7.23 -7.55
C PRO A 132 -1.27 -6.26 -8.15
N PRO A 133 0.03 -6.48 -7.91
CA PRO A 133 1.06 -5.68 -8.57
C PRO A 133 0.97 -5.82 -10.09
N GLY A 134 1.09 -4.72 -10.82
CA GLY A 134 1.09 -4.71 -12.28
C GLY A 134 -0.27 -4.78 -12.96
N SER A 135 -1.38 -4.88 -12.21
CA SER A 135 -2.72 -4.73 -12.80
C SER A 135 -2.91 -3.31 -13.33
N ARG A 136 -3.14 -3.16 -14.64
CA ARG A 136 -3.51 -1.87 -15.22
C ARG A 136 -4.93 -1.53 -14.76
N ASN A 137 -5.10 -0.32 -14.21
CA ASN A 137 -6.42 0.19 -13.88
C ASN A 137 -7.21 0.41 -15.19
N GLU A 138 -8.27 -0.36 -15.42
CA GLU A 138 -9.18 -0.16 -16.56
C GLU A 138 -9.83 1.25 -16.58
N SER A 139 -9.78 1.97 -15.46
CA SER A 139 -10.23 3.35 -15.36
C SER A 139 -9.35 4.35 -16.13
N SER A 140 -8.08 4.04 -16.42
CA SER A 140 -7.23 4.94 -17.22
C SER A 140 -7.40 4.73 -18.73
N GLU A 141 -7.83 3.55 -19.17
CA GLU A 141 -7.95 3.24 -20.60
C GLU A 141 -9.25 3.78 -21.19
N THR A 142 -10.31 3.89 -20.37
CA THR A 142 -11.61 4.41 -20.83
C THR A 142 -11.56 5.92 -21.07
N VAL A 143 -10.81 6.68 -20.26
CA VAL A 143 -10.62 8.13 -20.44
C VAL A 143 -9.64 8.42 -21.60
N ALA A 144 -8.61 7.59 -21.77
CA ALA A 144 -7.68 7.73 -22.90
C ALA A 144 -8.34 7.43 -24.25
N ARG A 145 -9.33 6.52 -24.31
CA ARG A 145 -10.07 6.21 -25.55
C ARG A 145 -11.08 7.29 -25.93
N LEU A 146 -11.60 8.05 -24.97
CA LEU A 146 -12.49 9.20 -25.25
C LEU A 146 -11.72 10.44 -25.70
N ASN A 147 -10.47 10.60 -25.26
CA ASN A 147 -9.62 11.74 -25.63
C ASN A 147 -8.79 11.51 -26.92
N GLY A 148 -8.97 10.38 -27.61
CA GLY A 148 -8.13 9.95 -28.74
C GLY A 148 -8.69 10.23 -30.13
N VAL A 149 -9.84 10.90 -30.26
CA VAL A 149 -10.48 11.18 -31.56
C VAL A 149 -10.84 12.66 -31.67
N GLU A 150 -9.83 13.51 -31.83
CA GLU A 150 -9.84 14.78 -32.57
C GLU A 150 -8.58 15.55 -32.13
N GLU A 151 -7.51 15.51 -32.94
CA GLU A 151 -6.79 16.72 -33.37
C GLU A 151 -5.66 16.33 -34.34
N LEU A 152 -5.99 16.35 -35.63
CA LEU A 152 -5.02 16.56 -36.71
C LEU A 152 -5.44 17.84 -37.41
N SER A 153 -4.47 18.73 -37.68
CA SER A 153 -4.56 20.02 -38.41
C SER A 153 -4.69 21.24 -37.46
N ALA A 154 -3.79 22.22 -37.40
CA ALA A 154 -2.76 22.68 -38.32
C ALA A 154 -1.68 23.57 -37.64
N PHE A 155 -0.49 23.59 -38.26
CA PHE A 155 0.55 24.64 -38.42
C PHE A 155 0.19 26.06 -37.92
N GLU A 156 1.04 26.96 -37.37
CA GLU A 156 2.50 27.25 -37.36
C GLU A 156 2.69 28.55 -36.48
N PRO A 157 3.81 29.30 -36.47
CA PRO A 157 5.00 29.19 -35.63
C PRO A 157 5.25 30.43 -34.72
N ALA A 158 6.42 30.41 -34.06
CA ALA A 158 7.00 31.34 -33.08
C ALA A 158 6.72 32.87 -33.16
N LYS A 159 6.62 33.50 -31.98
CA LYS A 159 7.09 34.87 -31.72
C LYS A 159 7.74 34.99 -30.33
N ALA A 160 8.86 35.68 -30.28
CA ALA A 160 9.82 35.70 -29.17
C ALA A 160 9.71 36.95 -28.27
N ILE A 161 10.09 36.78 -26.97
CA ILE A 161 10.79 37.73 -26.03
C ILE A 161 9.92 38.87 -25.40
N PRO A 162 10.11 39.30 -24.11
CA PRO A 162 11.35 39.34 -23.32
C PRO A 162 11.36 38.88 -21.84
N LYS A 163 12.61 38.73 -21.36
CA LYS A 163 13.10 38.65 -19.97
C LYS A 163 12.39 39.62 -19.02
N GLN A 164 12.07 39.12 -17.82
CA GLN A 164 11.95 39.96 -16.63
C GLN A 164 12.62 39.31 -15.41
N ALA A 165 13.17 40.20 -14.58
CA ALA A 165 14.22 40.01 -13.60
C ALA A 165 13.75 39.32 -12.31
N ALA A 166 14.73 38.70 -11.64
CA ALA A 166 14.63 38.25 -10.25
C ALA A 166 14.45 39.43 -9.29
N PRO A 167 13.69 39.26 -8.20
CA PRO A 167 13.92 39.98 -6.96
C PRO A 167 14.64 39.08 -5.96
N ALA A 168 15.79 39.57 -5.52
CA ALA A 168 16.54 39.04 -4.40
C ALA A 168 15.77 39.23 -3.10
N SER A 169 15.70 38.18 -2.28
CA SER A 169 15.42 38.30 -0.85
C SER A 169 16.47 37.51 -0.05
N PRO A 170 17.05 38.08 1.02
CA PRO A 170 18.27 37.53 1.64
C PRO A 170 17.99 36.31 2.51
N LEU A 171 18.89 35.33 2.44
CA LEU A 171 18.99 34.21 3.38
C LEU A 171 19.23 34.73 4.81
N PRO A 172 18.50 34.25 5.83
CA PRO A 172 18.87 34.53 7.22
C PRO A 172 20.16 33.78 7.57
N LYS A 173 21.14 34.53 8.10
CA LYS A 173 22.40 34.01 8.62
C LYS A 173 22.12 33.18 9.89
N PHE A 174 22.57 31.93 9.89
CA PHE A 174 22.56 31.07 11.07
C PHE A 174 23.81 31.41 11.90
N ASP A 175 23.61 31.95 13.10
CA ASP A 175 24.67 32.29 14.04
C ASP A 175 25.02 31.04 14.87
N SER A 176 26.23 30.52 14.67
CA SER A 176 26.76 29.35 15.37
C SER A 176 27.46 29.79 16.65
N ALA A 177 26.69 30.21 17.65
CA ALA A 177 27.20 30.34 19.00
C ALA A 177 26.09 30.03 20.01
N LYS A 178 26.36 29.02 20.85
CA LYS A 178 25.75 28.78 22.16
C LYS A 178 24.40 28.06 22.18
N VAL A 179 24.44 26.72 22.15
CA VAL A 179 23.64 25.89 23.07
C VAL A 179 24.47 24.67 23.47
N GLU A 180 25.26 24.83 24.52
CA GLU A 180 25.77 23.71 25.31
C GLU A 180 24.80 23.57 26.49
N LEU A 181 23.99 22.51 26.50
CA LEU A 181 23.26 22.07 27.68
C LEU A 181 23.31 20.54 27.74
N HIS A 182 23.93 20.12 28.84
CA HIS A 182 24.18 18.77 29.33
C HIS A 182 22.94 17.84 29.39
N LEU A 183 23.19 16.59 28.96
CA LEU A 183 22.74 15.29 29.53
C LEU A 183 21.23 14.91 29.41
N PRO A 184 20.84 13.61 29.46
CA PRO A 184 21.62 12.43 29.83
C PRO A 184 21.70 11.31 28.78
N LEU A 185 22.79 10.56 28.90
CA LEU A 185 23.06 9.28 28.29
C LEU A 185 22.17 8.20 28.93
N ASP A 186 20.88 8.15 28.58
CA ASP A 186 20.01 7.00 28.90
C ASP A 186 18.69 7.07 28.10
N SER A 187 18.74 6.67 26.82
CA SER A 187 17.54 6.26 26.08
C SER A 187 17.87 5.03 25.26
N PHE A 188 18.11 3.94 25.97
CA PHE A 188 18.13 2.61 25.40
C PHE A 188 16.78 2.33 24.70
N LEU A 189 16.80 2.45 23.37
CA LEU A 189 16.03 1.69 22.38
C LEU A 189 14.66 1.19 22.87
N ARG A 190 13.63 2.05 22.81
CA ARG A 190 12.25 1.55 22.84
C ARG A 190 11.97 0.81 21.53
N PRO A 191 11.66 -0.49 21.55
CA PRO A 191 11.30 -1.22 20.33
C PRO A 191 10.01 -0.66 19.74
N ALA A 192 9.86 -0.78 18.42
CA ALA A 192 8.65 -0.42 17.68
C ALA A 192 7.38 -0.88 18.41
N GLY A 193 6.44 0.05 18.61
CA GLY A 193 5.21 -0.19 19.35
C GLY A 193 4.18 -0.91 18.47
N ARG A 194 3.52 -1.93 19.04
CA ARG A 194 2.46 -2.70 18.38
C ARG A 194 1.27 -2.84 19.31
N LYS A 195 0.07 -2.60 18.80
CA LYS A 195 -1.19 -2.93 19.49
C LYS A 195 -1.98 -3.95 18.66
N THR A 196 -2.35 -5.06 19.28
CA THR A 196 -2.92 -6.26 18.64
C THR A 196 -4.35 -6.50 19.05
#